data_AF-A0A7J4A9T7-F1
#
_entry.id   AF-A0A7J4A9T7-F1
#
_cell.length_a   1.000
_cell.length_b   1.000
_cell.length_c   1.000
_cell.angle_alpha   90.00
_cell.angle_beta   90.00
_cell.angle_gamma   90.00
#
_symmetry.space_group_name_H-M   'P 1'
#
loop_
_entity.id
_entity.type
_entity.pdbx_description
1 polymer ?
#
loop_
_entity_poly.entity_id
_entity_poly.type
_entity_poly.pdbx_seq_one_letter_code
_entity_poly.pdbx_strand_id
1 'polypeptide(L)'
;MGILETSIQLFFLLNPLASLPLLFLALKKGLNVRSIALRAVIIAFSIALTFIFIGRFLFEIFGITLDSFKAAGGIIIILLGIEMVLYREKKNEDISSARALVSILATPMLTGPATLSFLTIKSFELGLINVLISLLLAFIGVSIVFLIFVLILSKIKMEYIEFISKLFGLFITAFGIEMLFAGVKKLIF
;
A
#
# COMPACT_ATOMS: atom_id res chain seq x y z
N MET A 1 13.66 0.40 -15.02
CA MET A 1 13.39 0.14 -13.58
C MET A 1 13.43 -1.36 -13.35
N GLY A 2 14.08 -1.80 -12.28
CA GLY A 2 14.24 -3.23 -11.98
C GLY A 2 13.05 -3.82 -11.22
N ILE A 3 13.00 -5.16 -11.17
CA ILE A 3 12.06 -5.91 -10.31
C ILE A 3 12.20 -5.45 -8.85
N LEU A 4 13.45 -5.31 -8.38
CA LEU A 4 13.75 -4.93 -7.00
C LEU A 4 13.24 -3.52 -6.67
N GLU A 5 13.51 -2.55 -7.54
CA GLU A 5 13.07 -1.16 -7.37
C GLU A 5 11.55 -1.06 -7.25
N THR A 6 10.82 -1.76 -8.13
CA THR A 6 9.36 -1.79 -8.10
C THR A 6 8.82 -2.47 -6.85
N SER A 7 9.50 -3.52 -6.37
CA SER A 7 9.14 -4.20 -5.12
C SER A 7 9.29 -3.28 -3.92
N ILE A 8 10.38 -2.50 -3.88
CA ILE A 8 10.65 -1.53 -2.82
C ILE A 8 9.61 -0.41 -2.85
N GLN A 9 9.32 0.14 -4.03
CA GLN A 9 8.26 1.15 -4.20
C GLN A 9 6.89 0.61 -3.76
N LEU A 10 6.51 -0.61 -4.18
CA LEU A 10 5.28 -1.27 -3.71
C LEU A 10 5.27 -1.44 -2.20
N PHE A 11 6.38 -1.89 -1.60
CA PHE A 11 6.47 -2.07 -0.15
C PHE A 11 6.22 -0.76 0.61
N PHE A 12 6.78 0.36 0.14
CA PHE A 12 6.54 1.68 0.72
C PHE A 12 5.08 2.12 0.55
N LEU A 13 4.49 1.90 -0.63
CA LEU A 13 3.09 2.23 -0.90
C LEU A 13 2.10 1.39 -0.09
N LEU A 14 2.39 0.09 0.08
CA LEU A 14 1.63 -0.81 0.95
C LEU A 14 1.65 -0.34 2.42
N ASN A 15 2.68 0.43 2.81
CA ASN A 15 2.85 1.04 4.11
C ASN A 15 2.44 0.13 5.29
N PRO A 16 3.16 -0.99 5.51
CA PRO A 16 2.85 -1.88 6.62
C PRO A 16 2.94 -1.18 7.98
N LEU A 17 3.69 -0.07 8.09
CA LEU A 17 3.81 0.72 9.32
C LEU A 17 2.49 1.39 9.73
N ALA A 18 1.69 1.86 8.77
CA ALA A 18 0.37 2.42 9.07
C ALA A 18 -0.63 1.38 9.62
N SER A 19 -0.40 0.09 9.36
CA SER A 19 -1.23 -1.01 9.86
C SER A 19 -0.95 -1.37 11.32
N LEU A 20 0.19 -0.93 11.86
CA LEU A 20 0.67 -1.33 13.18
C LEU A 20 -0.21 -0.84 14.35
N PRO A 21 -0.73 0.40 14.38
CA PRO A 21 -1.66 0.83 15.42
C PRO A 21 -2.91 -0.05 15.53
N LEU A 22 -3.45 -0.51 14.40
CA LEU A 22 -4.61 -1.41 14.36
C LEU A 22 -4.28 -2.81 14.88
N LEU A 23 -3.10 -3.33 14.53
CA LEU A 23 -2.62 -4.61 15.06
C LEU A 23 -2.34 -4.52 16.57
N PHE A 24 -1.87 -3.37 17.06
CA PHE A 24 -1.70 -3.11 18.49
C PHE A 24 -3.04 -3.04 19.24
N LEU A 25 -4.06 -2.40 18.64
CA LEU A 25 -5.43 -2.43 19.16
C LEU A 25 -5.97 -3.86 19.23
N ALA A 26 -5.74 -4.67 18.19
CA ALA A 26 -6.14 -6.07 18.16
C ALA A 26 -5.50 -6.87 19.31
N LEU A 27 -4.22 -6.62 19.61
CA LEU A 27 -3.53 -7.22 20.75
C LEU A 27 -4.18 -6.82 22.08
N LYS A 28 -4.46 -5.52 22.27
CA LYS A 28 -5.12 -5.00 23.48
C LYS A 28 -6.49 -5.61 23.71
N LYS A 29 -7.21 -5.94 22.64
CA LYS A 29 -8.51 -6.63 22.68
C LYS A 29 -8.40 -8.16 22.81
N GLY A 30 -7.21 -8.72 23.01
CA GLY A 30 -6.98 -10.17 23.16
C GLY A 30 -7.19 -10.99 21.88
N LEU A 31 -7.18 -10.33 20.71
CA LEU A 31 -7.39 -11.00 19.44
C LEU A 31 -6.09 -11.64 18.92
N ASN A 32 -6.22 -12.66 18.08
CA ASN A 32 -5.08 -13.33 17.45
C ASN A 32 -4.48 -12.45 16.32
N VAL A 33 -3.54 -11.58 16.70
CA VAL A 33 -2.86 -10.62 15.80
C VAL A 33 -2.19 -11.33 14.63
N ARG A 34 -1.53 -12.47 14.85
CA ARG A 34 -0.86 -13.25 13.79
C ARG A 34 -1.86 -13.71 12.73
N SER A 35 -3.02 -14.22 13.17
CA SER A 35 -4.07 -14.66 12.26
C SER A 35 -4.66 -13.49 11.47
N ILE A 36 -4.90 -12.36 12.13
CA ILE A 36 -5.42 -11.14 11.50
C ILE A 36 -4.44 -10.62 10.43
N ALA A 37 -3.15 -10.49 10.79
CA ALA A 37 -2.11 -10.01 9.90
C ALA A 37 -1.97 -10.90 8.66
N LEU A 38 -1.86 -12.23 8.84
CA LEU A 38 -1.71 -13.17 7.71
C LEU A 38 -2.94 -13.16 6.80
N ARG A 39 -4.16 -13.15 7.36
CA ARG A 39 -5.39 -13.09 6.57
C ARG A 39 -5.50 -11.78 5.78
N ALA A 40 -5.14 -10.66 6.40
CA ALA A 40 -5.16 -9.36 5.73
C ALA A 40 -4.18 -9.32 4.56
N VAL A 41 -2.95 -9.83 4.75
CA VAL A 41 -1.93 -9.93 3.69
C VAL A 41 -2.41 -10.81 2.54
N ILE A 42 -2.99 -11.98 2.83
CA ILE A 42 -3.50 -12.90 1.80
C ILE A 42 -4.61 -12.22 0.99
N ILE A 43 -5.60 -11.61 1.66
CA ILE A 43 -6.71 -10.94 0.98
C ILE A 43 -6.21 -9.76 0.16
N ALA A 44 -5.33 -8.93 0.73
CA ALA A 44 -4.70 -7.82 0.01
C ALA A 44 -3.91 -8.30 -1.21
N PHE A 45 -3.16 -9.39 -1.09
CA PHE A 45 -2.42 -9.97 -2.20
C PHE A 45 -3.38 -10.43 -3.31
N SER A 46 -4.47 -11.12 -2.95
CA SER A 46 -5.50 -11.54 -3.90
C SER A 46 -6.15 -10.35 -4.62
N ILE A 47 -6.49 -9.28 -3.91
CA ILE A 47 -7.08 -8.07 -4.51
C ILE A 47 -6.08 -7.40 -5.47
N ALA A 48 -4.82 -7.24 -5.04
CA ALA A 48 -3.77 -6.67 -5.89
C ALA A 48 -3.53 -7.51 -7.14
N LEU A 49 -3.51 -8.84 -6.99
CA LEU A 49 -3.40 -9.79 -8.10
C LEU A 49 -4.55 -9.62 -9.09
N THR A 50 -5.79 -9.55 -8.61
CA THR A 50 -6.96 -9.30 -9.45
C THR A 50 -6.84 -7.99 -10.24
N PHE A 51 -6.36 -6.91 -9.61
CA PHE A 51 -6.17 -5.62 -10.27
C PHE A 51 -5.12 -5.63 -11.38
N ILE A 52 -4.06 -6.45 -11.27
CA ILE A 52 -3.07 -6.61 -12.36
C ILE A 52 -3.74 -7.10 -13.64
N PHE A 53 -4.69 -8.04 -13.54
CA PHE A 53 -5.36 -8.61 -14.70
C PHE A 53 -6.50 -7.73 -15.21
N ILE A 54 -7.25 -7.11 -14.30
CA ILE A 54 -8.42 -6.29 -14.66
C ILE A 54 -8.04 -4.88 -15.11
N GLY A 55 -6.89 -4.35 -14.68
CA GLY A 55 -6.48 -2.96 -14.94
C GLY A 55 -6.55 -2.58 -16.41
N ARG A 56 -6.06 -3.43 -17.32
CA ARG A 56 -6.12 -3.16 -18.76
C ARG A 56 -7.55 -3.07 -19.30
N PHE A 57 -8.43 -3.96 -18.84
CA PHE A 57 -9.83 -3.97 -19.23
C PHE A 57 -10.57 -2.70 -18.78
N LEU A 58 -10.25 -2.19 -17.58
CA LEU A 58 -10.83 -0.91 -17.11
C LEU A 58 -10.43 0.25 -18.02
N PHE A 59 -9.20 0.28 -18.50
CA PHE A 59 -8.74 1.36 -19.38
C PHE A 59 -9.49 1.38 -20.71
N GLU A 60 -9.76 0.20 -21.27
CA GLU A 60 -10.52 0.04 -22.51
C GLU A 60 -11.98 0.47 -22.33
N ILE A 61 -12.62 0.12 -21.21
CA ILE A 61 -14.01 0.54 -20.92
C ILE A 61 -14.12 2.04 -20.73
N PHE A 62 -13.24 2.63 -19.92
CA PHE A 62 -13.32 4.05 -19.57
C PHE A 62 -12.71 4.98 -20.62
N GLY A 63 -12.02 4.43 -21.63
CA GLY A 63 -11.32 5.23 -22.64
C GLY A 63 -10.20 6.09 -22.07
N ILE A 64 -9.56 5.65 -20.97
CA ILE A 64 -8.49 6.38 -20.29
C ILE A 64 -7.12 5.95 -20.80
N THR A 65 -6.20 6.92 -20.94
CA THR A 65 -4.82 6.64 -21.36
C THR A 65 -3.94 6.29 -20.15
N LEU A 66 -2.84 5.57 -20.41
CA LEU A 66 -1.80 5.29 -19.40
C LEU A 66 -1.26 6.57 -18.77
N ASP A 67 -1.10 7.63 -19.55
CA ASP A 67 -0.50 8.87 -19.09
C ASP A 67 -1.47 9.70 -18.23
N SER A 68 -2.77 9.73 -18.58
CA SER A 68 -3.80 10.29 -17.70
C SER A 68 -3.90 9.55 -16.37
N PHE A 69 -3.82 8.22 -16.40
CA PHE A 69 -3.87 7.43 -15.18
C PHE A 69 -2.60 7.58 -14.32
N LYS A 70 -1.43 7.77 -14.93
CA LYS A 70 -0.19 8.14 -14.21
C LYS A 70 -0.32 9.47 -13.49
N ALA A 71 -0.89 10.48 -14.15
CA ALA A 71 -1.15 11.77 -13.53
C ALA A 71 -2.09 11.62 -12.33
N ALA A 72 -3.23 10.95 -12.51
CA ALA A 72 -4.19 10.71 -11.44
C ALA A 72 -3.61 9.87 -10.29
N GLY A 73 -2.92 8.78 -10.60
CA GLY A 73 -2.25 7.93 -9.61
C GLY A 73 -1.17 8.70 -8.84
N GLY A 74 -0.45 9.61 -9.49
CA GLY A 74 0.54 10.47 -8.85
C GLY A 74 -0.09 11.36 -7.77
N ILE A 75 -1.26 11.95 -8.07
CA ILE A 75 -2.04 12.72 -7.09
C ILE A 75 -2.46 11.84 -5.90
N ILE A 76 -2.95 10.63 -6.16
CA ILE A 76 -3.37 9.71 -5.10
C ILE A 76 -2.18 9.29 -4.20
N ILE A 77 -1.00 9.07 -4.79
CA ILE A 77 0.24 8.76 -4.05
C ILE A 77 0.70 9.97 -3.23
N ILE A 78 0.62 11.19 -3.77
CA ILE A 78 0.90 12.44 -3.04
C ILE A 78 -0.02 12.54 -1.81
N LEU A 79 -1.32 12.31 -1.99
CA LEU A 79 -2.29 12.35 -0.90
C LEU A 79 -2.00 11.29 0.17
N LEU A 80 -1.59 10.08 -0.22
CA LEU A 80 -1.14 9.05 0.72
C LEU A 80 0.09 9.52 1.52
N GLY A 81 1.10 10.07 0.84
CA GLY A 81 2.30 10.60 1.49
C GLY A 81 1.98 11.73 2.48
N ILE A 82 1.08 12.66 2.10
CA ILE A 82 0.60 13.73 2.98
C ILE A 82 -0.17 13.16 4.18
N GLU A 83 -1.05 12.17 3.99
CA GLU A 83 -1.76 11.49 5.09
C GLU A 83 -0.76 10.88 6.10
N MET A 84 0.31 10.26 5.60
CA MET A 84 1.37 9.68 6.44
C MET A 84 2.15 10.73 7.22
N VAL A 85 2.44 11.89 6.63
CA VAL A 85 3.17 12.99 7.28
C VAL A 85 2.30 13.66 8.35
N LEU A 86 1.04 13.92 8.03
CA LEU A 86 0.13 14.64 8.92
C LEU A 86 -0.42 13.79 10.07
N TYR A 87 -0.31 12.45 9.97
CA TYR A 87 -0.81 11.47 10.93
C TYR A 87 -2.18 11.85 11.53
N ARG A 88 -3.27 11.51 10.83
CA ARG A 88 -4.61 11.61 11.41
C ARG A 88 -4.89 10.34 12.19
N GLU A 89 -5.00 10.45 13.52
CA GLU A 89 -5.56 9.37 14.34
C GLU A 89 -6.95 9.00 13.79
N LYS A 90 -7.05 7.85 13.14
CA LYS A 90 -8.35 7.27 12.80
C LYS A 90 -8.93 6.73 14.09
N LYS A 91 -9.98 7.38 14.60
CA LYS A 91 -10.81 6.87 15.69
C LYS A 91 -11.39 5.52 15.26
N ASN A 92 -10.70 4.46 15.67
CA ASN A 92 -11.00 3.07 15.35
C ASN A 92 -11.61 2.34 16.56
N GLU A 93 -12.17 3.11 17.51
CA GLU A 93 -12.58 2.63 18.83
C GLU A 93 -13.69 1.55 18.73
N ASP A 94 -14.57 1.66 17.73
CA ASP A 94 -15.71 0.74 17.51
C ASP A 94 -15.37 -0.55 16.74
N ILE A 95 -14.13 -0.76 16.29
CA ILE A 95 -13.79 -1.98 15.55
C ILE A 95 -13.61 -3.14 16.54
N SER A 96 -14.64 -3.96 16.71
CA SER A 96 -14.68 -5.02 17.74
C SER A 96 -14.35 -6.42 17.22
N SER A 97 -14.41 -6.67 15.91
CA SER A 97 -14.23 -8.03 15.36
C SER A 97 -12.91 -8.20 14.59
N ALA A 98 -12.31 -9.38 14.73
CA ALA A 98 -11.16 -9.80 13.94
C ALA A 98 -11.44 -9.72 12.42
N ARG A 99 -12.69 -9.99 12.01
CA ARG A 99 -13.10 -9.90 10.60
C ARG A 99 -13.06 -8.47 10.07
N ALA A 100 -13.54 -7.51 10.86
CA ALA A 100 -13.49 -6.09 10.49
C ALA A 100 -12.05 -5.57 10.39
N LEU A 101 -11.19 -5.96 11.34
CA LEU A 101 -9.76 -5.62 11.30
C LEU A 101 -9.08 -6.18 10.05
N VAL A 102 -9.30 -7.46 9.74
CA VAL A 102 -8.79 -8.08 8.51
C VAL A 102 -9.25 -7.32 7.27
N SER A 103 -10.53 -6.95 7.21
CA SER A 103 -11.09 -6.20 6.09
C SER A 103 -10.40 -4.85 5.90
N ILE A 104 -10.27 -4.06 6.98
CA ILE A 104 -9.69 -2.70 6.93
C ILE A 104 -8.20 -2.75 6.57
N LEU A 105 -7.46 -3.69 7.16
CA LEU A 105 -6.05 -3.92 6.86
C LEU A 105 -5.87 -4.33 5.39
N ALA A 106 -6.70 -5.24 4.89
CA ALA A 106 -6.63 -5.63 3.48
C ALA A 106 -6.99 -4.47 2.56
N THR A 107 -8.12 -3.81 2.83
CA THR A 107 -8.67 -2.69 2.06
C THR A 107 -9.36 -1.67 2.97
N PRO A 108 -9.00 -0.37 2.91
CA PRO A 108 -8.14 0.24 1.91
C PRO A 108 -6.66 0.32 2.29
N MET A 109 -6.20 -0.25 3.41
CA MET A 109 -4.85 0.06 3.90
C MET A 109 -3.74 -0.52 3.02
N LEU A 110 -3.68 -1.84 2.83
CA LEU A 110 -2.69 -2.44 1.95
C LEU A 110 -3.05 -2.21 0.48
N THR A 111 -4.30 -2.46 0.10
CA THR A 111 -4.75 -2.34 -1.30
C THR A 111 -5.45 -1.03 -1.61
N GLY A 112 -4.93 0.06 -1.06
CA GLY A 112 -5.47 1.39 -1.32
C GLY A 112 -5.35 1.82 -2.79
N PRO A 113 -6.09 2.87 -3.19
CA PRO A 113 -6.05 3.38 -4.56
C PRO A 113 -4.63 3.72 -5.06
N ALA A 114 -3.75 4.21 -4.17
CA ALA A 114 -2.34 4.48 -4.49
C ALA A 114 -1.61 3.20 -4.94
N THR A 115 -1.65 2.15 -4.12
CA THR A 115 -1.03 0.85 -4.43
C THR A 115 -1.57 0.25 -5.72
N LEU A 116 -2.89 0.25 -5.88
CA LEU A 116 -3.55 -0.32 -7.06
C LEU A 116 -3.25 0.47 -8.34
N SER A 117 -3.21 1.81 -8.26
CA SER A 117 -2.81 2.65 -9.38
C SER A 117 -1.37 2.37 -9.81
N PHE A 118 -0.45 2.32 -8.84
CA PHE A 118 0.96 2.07 -9.11
C PHE A 118 1.18 0.69 -9.74
N LEU A 119 0.53 -0.33 -9.17
CA LEU A 119 0.62 -1.70 -9.65
C LEU A 119 0.09 -1.84 -11.08
N THR A 120 -1.04 -1.20 -11.37
CA THR A 120 -1.64 -1.18 -12.71
C THR A 120 -0.71 -0.48 -13.71
N ILE A 121 -0.12 0.66 -13.34
CA ILE A 121 0.83 1.36 -14.20
C ILE A 121 2.04 0.47 -14.50
N LYS A 122 2.60 -0.16 -13.47
CA LYS A 122 3.77 -1.03 -13.64
C LYS A 122 3.46 -2.26 -14.48
N SER A 123 2.23 -2.78 -14.45
CA SER A 123 1.87 -3.93 -15.29
C SER A 123 1.92 -3.61 -16.78
N PHE A 124 1.71 -2.35 -17.17
CA PHE A 124 1.95 -1.89 -18.54
C PHE A 124 3.42 -1.66 -18.87
N GLU A 125 4.24 -1.26 -17.91
CA GLU A 125 5.64 -0.87 -18.15
C GLU A 125 6.65 -2.03 -18.12
N LEU A 126 6.49 -2.98 -17.19
CA LEU A 126 7.48 -4.03 -16.94
C LEU A 126 7.10 -5.39 -17.54
N GLY A 127 5.85 -5.52 -18.01
CA GLY A 127 5.27 -6.80 -18.39
C GLY A 127 4.78 -7.60 -17.18
N LEU A 128 3.85 -8.52 -17.45
CA LEU A 128 3.08 -9.23 -16.43
C LEU A 128 3.97 -10.00 -15.43
N ILE A 129 4.94 -10.78 -15.92
CA ILE A 129 5.79 -11.65 -15.08
C ILE A 129 6.59 -10.81 -14.09
N ASN A 130 7.22 -9.73 -14.55
CA ASN A 130 8.06 -8.89 -13.72
C ASN A 130 7.27 -8.21 -12.61
N VAL A 131 6.05 -7.74 -12.91
CA VAL A 131 5.18 -7.14 -11.90
C VAL A 131 4.68 -8.16 -10.89
N LEU A 132 4.36 -9.39 -11.32
CA LEU A 132 3.98 -10.45 -10.39
C LEU A 132 5.12 -10.79 -9.41
N ILE A 133 6.36 -10.86 -9.90
CA ILE A 133 7.52 -11.07 -9.04
C ILE A 133 7.70 -9.89 -8.08
N SER A 134 7.57 -8.64 -8.57
CA SER A 134 7.67 -7.45 -7.72
C SER A 134 6.60 -7.40 -6.64
N LEU A 135 5.36 -7.77 -6.99
CA LEU A 135 4.24 -7.87 -6.06
C LEU A 135 4.54 -8.91 -4.98
N LEU A 136 4.99 -10.11 -5.38
CA LEU A 136 5.32 -11.18 -4.45
C LEU A 136 6.40 -10.75 -3.46
N LEU A 137 7.49 -10.14 -3.94
CA LEU A 137 8.57 -9.64 -3.10
C LEU A 137 8.10 -8.56 -2.13
N ALA A 138 7.26 -7.62 -2.59
CA ALA A 138 6.70 -6.59 -1.73
C ALA A 138 5.83 -7.19 -0.60
N PHE A 139 4.97 -8.16 -0.92
CA PHE A 139 4.12 -8.83 0.05
C PHE A 139 4.88 -9.74 1.01
N ILE A 140 5.99 -10.35 0.56
CA ILE A 140 6.94 -11.03 1.46
C ILE A 140 7.52 -10.02 2.46
N GLY A 141 7.95 -8.85 1.99
CA GLY A 141 8.43 -7.76 2.86
C GLY A 141 7.40 -7.32 3.89
N VAL A 142 6.16 -7.09 3.47
CA VAL A 142 5.03 -6.76 4.38
C VAL A 142 4.81 -7.86 5.41
N SER A 143 4.82 -9.12 4.99
CA SER A 143 4.65 -10.27 5.88
C SER A 143 5.75 -10.34 6.93
N ILE A 144 7.01 -10.11 6.54
CA ILE A 144 8.15 -10.07 7.44
C ILE A 144 7.99 -8.95 8.47
N VAL A 145 7.62 -7.73 8.04
CA VAL A 145 7.36 -6.61 8.95
C VAL A 145 6.27 -6.95 9.96
N PHE A 146 5.15 -7.54 9.52
CA PHE A 146 4.07 -7.94 10.42
C PHE A 146 4.50 -9.03 11.41
N LEU A 147 5.29 -10.01 10.99
CA LEU A 147 5.80 -11.06 11.88
C LEU A 147 6.78 -10.50 12.92
N ILE A 148 7.73 -9.66 12.50
CA ILE A 148 8.65 -8.96 13.42
C ILE A 148 7.84 -8.11 14.40
N PHE A 149 6.84 -7.39 13.91
CA PHE A 149 5.99 -6.58 14.76
C PHE A 149 5.24 -7.40 15.80
N VAL A 150 4.63 -8.52 15.42
CA VAL A 150 3.93 -9.43 16.35
C VAL A 150 4.86 -9.88 17.49
N LEU A 151 6.15 -10.09 17.20
CA LEU A 151 7.15 -10.50 18.21
C LEU A 151 7.60 -9.36 19.14
N ILE A 152 7.66 -8.12 18.63
CA ILE A 152 8.21 -6.96 19.34
C ILE A 152 7.09 -6.01 19.82
N LEU A 153 5.82 -6.37 19.60
CA LEU A 153 4.64 -5.52 19.77
C LEU A 153 4.53 -4.90 21.17
N SER A 154 4.95 -5.63 22.21
CA SER A 154 4.93 -5.18 23.60
C SER A 154 6.10 -4.29 24.01
N LYS A 155 7.11 -4.13 23.13
CA LYS A 155 8.38 -3.45 23.45
C LYS A 155 8.62 -2.17 22.63
N ILE A 156 7.96 -2.01 21.48
CA ILE A 156 8.08 -0.82 20.64
C ILE A 156 7.12 0.28 21.09
N LYS A 157 7.62 1.52 21.20
CA LYS A 157 6.79 2.70 21.37
C LYS A 157 6.23 3.13 20.02
N MET A 158 4.94 3.46 19.99
CA MET A 158 4.24 3.91 18.76
C MET A 158 4.87 5.17 18.14
N GLU A 159 5.44 6.05 18.97
CA GLU A 159 6.16 7.27 18.53
C GLU A 159 7.27 6.99 17.50
N TYR A 160 8.01 5.88 17.64
CA TYR A 160 9.07 5.52 16.69
C TYR A 160 8.51 5.07 15.35
N ILE A 161 7.41 4.30 15.38
CA ILE A 161 6.72 3.85 14.16
C ILE A 161 6.16 5.07 13.42
N GLU A 162 5.54 5.99 14.15
CA GLU A 162 4.99 7.23 13.59
C GLU A 162 6.09 8.09 12.96
N PHE A 163 7.22 8.27 13.64
CA PHE A 163 8.36 9.01 13.09
C PHE A 163 8.87 8.40 11.78
N ILE A 164 9.10 7.08 11.73
CA ILE A 164 9.55 6.39 10.51
C ILE A 164 8.49 6.50 9.40
N SER A 165 7.21 6.36 9.74
CA SER A 165 6.12 6.51 8.78
C SER A 165 6.07 7.92 8.18
N LYS A 166 6.31 8.97 8.98
CA LYS A 166 6.38 10.36 8.49
C LYS A 166 7.54 10.57 7.52
N LEU A 167 8.70 9.98 7.80
CA LEU A 167 9.84 10.02 6.87
C LEU A 167 9.49 9.34 5.54
N PHE A 168 8.89 8.16 5.58
CA PHE A 168 8.44 7.49 4.35
C PHE A 168 7.36 8.28 3.61
N GLY A 169 6.47 8.96 4.34
CA GLY A 169 5.47 9.84 3.75
C GLY A 169 6.08 10.96 2.92
N LEU A 170 7.20 11.54 3.36
CA LEU A 170 7.94 12.55 2.59
C LEU A 170 8.48 11.97 1.27
N PHE A 171 9.11 10.80 1.30
CA PHE A 171 9.64 10.14 0.10
C PHE A 171 8.52 9.71 -0.86
N ILE A 172 7.41 9.17 -0.34
CA ILE A 172 6.24 8.78 -1.14
C ILE A 172 5.60 10.01 -1.79
N THR A 173 5.54 11.14 -1.08
CA THR A 173 5.05 12.40 -1.66
C THR A 173 5.89 12.84 -2.84
N ALA A 174 7.23 12.86 -2.68
CA ALA A 174 8.15 13.17 -3.78
C ALA A 174 7.99 12.19 -4.96
N PHE A 175 7.84 10.89 -4.66
CA PHE A 175 7.60 9.87 -5.68
C PHE A 175 6.28 10.09 -6.45
N GLY A 176 5.21 10.48 -5.76
CA GLY A 176 3.95 10.82 -6.41
C GLY A 176 4.05 12.06 -7.30
N ILE A 177 4.87 13.05 -6.92
CA ILE A 177 5.19 14.22 -7.75
C ILE A 177 5.88 13.80 -9.04
N GLU A 178 6.94 12.97 -8.95
CA GLU A 178 7.63 12.43 -10.14
C GLU A 178 6.66 11.69 -11.08
N MET A 179 5.77 10.87 -10.52
CA MET A 179 4.79 10.13 -11.33
C MET A 179 3.74 11.06 -11.98
N LEU A 180 3.29 12.08 -11.24
CA LEU A 180 2.37 13.10 -11.76
C LEU A 180 2.99 13.85 -12.94
N PHE A 181 4.21 14.37 -12.78
CA PHE A 181 4.91 15.09 -13.84
C PHE A 181 5.21 14.20 -15.05
N ALA A 182 5.57 12.92 -14.82
CA ALA A 182 5.79 11.97 -15.90
C ALA A 182 4.51 11.73 -16.74
N GLY A 183 3.33 11.68 -16.11
CA GLY A 183 2.05 11.59 -16.80
C GLY A 183 1.69 12.88 -17.54
N VAL A 184 1.74 14.02 -16.86
CA VAL A 184 1.38 15.34 -17.42
C VAL A 184 2.25 15.71 -18.61
N LYS A 185 3.56 15.46 -18.53
CA LYS A 185 4.50 15.80 -19.62
C LYS A 185 4.10 15.12 -20.94
N LYS A 186 3.67 13.86 -20.90
CA LYS A 186 3.24 13.09 -22.08
C LYS A 186 1.86 13.45 -22.61
N LEU A 187 1.05 14.15 -21.81
CA LEU A 187 -0.25 14.65 -22.25
C LEU A 187 -0.12 15.99 -22.98
N ILE A 188 0.90 16.78 -22.64
CA ILE A 188 1.10 18.14 -23.19
C ILE A 188 2.08 18.14 -24.37
N PHE A 189 3.08 17.26 -24.36
CA PHE A 189 4.13 17.15 -25.37
C PHE A 189 4.13 15.75 -26.00
#